data_AF-A0A7X7GRU0-F1
#
_entry.id   AF-A0A7X7GRU0-F1
#
_cell.length_a   1.000
_cell.length_b   1.000
_cell.length_c   1.000
_cell.angle_alpha   90.00
_cell.angle_beta   90.00
_cell.angle_gamma   90.00
#
_symmetry.space_group_name_H-M   'P 1'
#
loop_
_entity.id
_entity.type
_entity.pdbx_description
1 polymer ?
#
loop_
_entity_poly.entity_id
_entity_poly.type
_entity_poly.pdbx_seq_one_letter_code
_entity_poly.pdbx_strand_id
1 'polypeptide(L)'
;MRIRAIASASTRSNAIGVVELDCTPHGLLLGFLGVGAFSEGYAPGALASGVQLTVPWNAVRQARAEGDQLYLELDWPGLPHDKLTLKRFSLGNAAHPLELRRQRLILHVSSVAAAAIASLVAAAVVPHLTPSATATLTLSVGAAAALLVLAIALLVDQRLLGSPIREAALRAAFVTELERYVPHLVRTPVAPTPAQTRRPLPNLAGFLPRTTTAVAITLAAGILAAIGTTRQLLRAPTEPRVHAALADPRGARAAETLGADLSEPASPPADPARPRPTDQPAPPPDRDTPARTDGLEVVQRCACARASSPLWEEPIPTLGLIVIGSSQTVRRDRIRTQLEVAVVNNGHRALEEITVHVTFFEGTGAQREETATRPLYFAGPLGPGRAIKWSTEARGTHWEIDPPFFGELDPSGSNAAPSEAFRELLRANHRPVRLHAARMLAFLGDASAAQATLQLKEALRSAEAPYLRRLLAALADVRVCDLRVHGQQPRRHVEACVYNATDEDRDGVGLQLVALDRQLTPDRPLDTPPTLLGDRKWALPEALSAHSGMRVHTTLDLASMGAEDAVAFEAHADRLDLLE
;
A
#
# COMPACT_ATOMS: atom_id res chain seq x y z
N MET A 1 4.56 2.85 -36.31
CA MET A 1 5.03 1.96 -35.23
C MET A 1 4.62 2.54 -33.88
N ARG A 2 3.86 1.81 -33.05
CA ARG A 2 3.38 2.32 -31.75
C ARG A 2 4.45 2.22 -30.66
N ILE A 3 4.85 3.36 -30.13
CA ILE A 3 5.88 3.50 -29.10
C ILE A 3 5.36 4.31 -27.90
N ARG A 4 5.94 4.08 -26.74
CA ARG A 4 5.75 4.91 -25.54
C ARG A 4 7.02 5.64 -25.21
N ALA A 5 6.90 6.92 -24.89
CA ALA A 5 7.97 7.77 -24.40
C ALA A 5 7.48 8.53 -23.17
N ILE A 6 8.41 9.11 -22.42
CA ILE A 6 8.12 9.92 -21.25
C ILE A 6 8.43 11.37 -21.61
N ALA A 7 7.41 12.23 -21.57
CA ALA A 7 7.59 13.67 -21.57
C ALA A 7 8.27 14.08 -20.26
N SER A 8 9.45 14.70 -20.38
CA SER A 8 10.29 15.11 -19.25
C SER A 8 10.26 16.62 -19.04
N ALA A 9 10.37 17.03 -17.78
CA ALA A 9 10.56 18.42 -17.39
C ALA A 9 11.76 19.03 -18.14
N SER A 10 11.51 20.02 -18.99
CA SER A 10 12.56 20.76 -19.69
C SER A 10 12.03 22.17 -20.02
N THR A 11 12.91 23.13 -20.23
CA THR A 11 12.53 24.50 -20.66
C THR A 11 11.81 24.54 -22.01
N ARG A 12 11.81 23.43 -22.75
CA ARG A 12 11.14 23.24 -24.05
C ARG A 12 9.97 22.24 -23.98
N SER A 13 9.58 21.81 -22.78
CA SER A 13 8.43 20.95 -22.55
C SER A 13 7.42 21.71 -21.71
N ASN A 14 6.14 21.63 -22.04
CA ASN A 14 5.07 22.03 -21.12
C ASN A 14 4.23 20.84 -20.64
N ALA A 15 4.78 19.64 -20.81
CA ALA A 15 4.14 18.40 -20.41
C ALA A 15 5.14 17.49 -19.68
N ILE A 16 4.65 16.81 -18.64
CA ILE A 16 5.37 15.73 -17.93
C ILE A 16 4.45 14.52 -17.82
N GLY A 17 4.92 13.35 -18.24
CA GLY A 17 4.16 12.11 -18.10
C GLY A 17 4.38 11.16 -19.28
N VAL A 18 3.59 10.09 -19.36
CA VAL A 18 3.77 9.08 -20.41
C VAL A 18 2.98 9.47 -21.65
N VAL A 19 3.65 9.53 -22.80
CA VAL A 19 3.06 9.81 -24.11
C VAL A 19 3.23 8.59 -25.01
N GLU A 20 2.15 8.17 -25.62
CA GLU A 20 2.15 7.14 -26.65
C GLU A 20 2.12 7.79 -28.04
N LEU A 21 3.00 7.35 -28.93
CA LEU A 21 3.14 7.89 -30.28
C LEU A 21 2.99 6.78 -31.31
N ASP A 22 2.28 7.06 -32.40
CA ASP A 22 2.26 6.24 -33.59
C ASP A 22 2.18 7.12 -34.86
N CYS A 23 3.07 6.87 -35.81
CA CYS A 23 3.06 7.56 -37.10
C CYS A 23 2.04 6.90 -38.01
N THR A 24 0.94 7.59 -38.32
CA THR A 24 -0.11 7.09 -39.23
C THR A 24 -0.15 7.89 -40.54
N PRO A 25 -0.71 7.35 -41.64
CA PRO A 25 -0.86 8.10 -42.89
C PRO A 25 -1.67 9.40 -42.74
N HIS A 26 -2.57 9.47 -41.76
CA HIS A 26 -3.48 10.61 -41.54
C HIS A 26 -2.94 11.66 -40.55
N GLY A 27 -1.87 11.35 -39.81
CA GLY A 27 -1.29 12.22 -38.81
C GLY A 27 -0.46 11.48 -37.75
N LEU A 28 0.09 12.25 -36.82
CA LEU A 28 0.76 11.74 -35.63
C LEU A 28 -0.30 11.40 -34.57
N LEU A 29 -0.48 10.12 -34.27
CA LEU A 29 -1.35 9.68 -33.21
C LEU A 29 -0.64 9.87 -31.87
N LEU A 30 -1.26 10.63 -30.98
CA LEU A 30 -0.77 10.93 -29.63
C LEU A 30 -1.77 10.43 -28.59
N GLY A 31 -1.31 9.58 -27.68
CA GLY A 31 -2.05 9.17 -26.49
C GLY A 31 -1.40 9.76 -25.24
N PHE A 32 -2.09 10.64 -24.53
CA PHE A 32 -1.63 11.16 -23.23
C PHE A 32 -2.05 10.19 -22.12
N LEU A 33 -1.06 9.54 -21.50
CA LEU A 33 -1.25 8.53 -20.45
C LEU A 33 -0.75 9.11 -19.12
N GLY A 34 -1.56 9.95 -18.49
CA GLY A 34 -1.22 10.64 -17.23
C GLY A 34 -0.18 11.73 -17.44
N VAL A 35 -0.46 12.67 -18.34
CA VAL A 35 0.45 13.77 -18.68
C VAL A 35 -0.06 15.06 -18.03
N GLY A 36 0.75 15.67 -17.18
CA GLY A 36 0.44 16.94 -16.52
C GLY A 36 1.05 18.14 -17.22
N ALA A 37 0.41 19.29 -17.06
CA ALA A 37 0.99 20.58 -17.44
C ALA A 37 2.25 20.85 -16.62
N PHE A 38 3.33 21.26 -17.29
CA PHE A 38 4.58 21.63 -16.66
C PHE A 38 4.97 23.06 -17.02
N SER A 39 5.35 23.84 -16.02
CA SER A 39 6.04 25.11 -16.18
C SER A 39 7.10 25.23 -15.08
N GLU A 40 8.26 25.80 -15.42
CA GLU A 40 9.38 25.92 -14.49
C GLU A 40 8.99 26.79 -13.29
N GLY A 41 9.13 26.26 -12.07
CA GLY A 41 8.77 26.97 -10.83
C GLY A 41 7.30 26.85 -10.39
N TYR A 42 6.49 26.00 -11.03
CA TYR A 42 5.07 25.81 -10.68
C TYR A 42 4.75 24.32 -10.43
N ALA A 43 3.79 24.05 -9.54
CA ALA A 43 3.29 22.69 -9.31
C ALA A 43 2.56 22.15 -10.55
N PRO A 44 2.71 20.86 -10.92
CA PRO A 44 2.08 20.31 -12.11
C PRO A 44 0.56 20.45 -12.04
N GLY A 45 -0.03 20.97 -13.12
CA GLY A 45 -1.48 21.18 -13.24
C GLY A 45 -2.26 19.89 -13.49
N ALA A 46 -3.58 20.01 -13.70
CA ALA A 46 -4.46 18.88 -14.00
C ALA A 46 -3.90 17.95 -15.08
N LEU A 47 -3.95 16.65 -14.84
CA LEU A 47 -3.39 15.63 -15.71
C LEU A 47 -4.36 15.34 -16.87
N ALA A 48 -3.89 15.47 -18.11
CA ALA A 48 -4.54 14.89 -19.27
C ALA A 48 -4.26 13.37 -19.31
N SER A 49 -5.30 12.56 -19.12
CA SER A 49 -5.26 11.10 -19.23
C SER A 49 -6.35 10.62 -20.18
N GLY A 50 -6.05 9.62 -21.01
CA GLY A 50 -7.04 8.99 -21.90
C GLY A 50 -7.35 9.77 -23.19
N VAL A 51 -6.73 10.94 -23.39
CA VAL A 51 -6.87 11.70 -24.62
C VAL A 51 -5.99 11.07 -25.70
N GLN A 52 -6.63 10.33 -26.62
CA GLN A 52 -6.02 9.87 -27.85
C GLN A 52 -6.52 10.73 -29.00
N LEU A 53 -5.61 11.45 -29.63
CA LEU A 53 -5.91 12.36 -30.72
C LEU A 53 -4.91 12.17 -31.85
N THR A 54 -5.40 12.30 -33.08
CA THR A 54 -4.57 12.23 -34.27
C THR A 54 -4.30 13.64 -34.71
N VAL A 55 -3.07 14.11 -34.50
CA VAL A 55 -2.61 15.43 -34.92
C VAL A 55 -2.24 15.37 -36.40
N PRO A 56 -2.91 16.13 -37.28
CA PRO A 56 -2.54 16.18 -38.69
C PRO A 56 -1.09 16.61 -38.89
N TRP A 57 -0.41 16.09 -39.92
CA TRP A 57 1.02 16.37 -40.12
C TRP A 57 1.35 17.86 -40.32
N ASN A 58 0.43 18.64 -40.88
CA ASN A 58 0.57 20.09 -41.04
C ASN A 58 0.49 20.86 -39.71
N ALA A 59 -0.04 20.25 -38.65
CA ALA A 59 -0.06 20.80 -37.31
C ALA A 59 1.23 20.49 -36.51
N VAL A 60 2.15 19.66 -37.03
CA VAL A 60 3.47 19.46 -36.43
C VAL A 60 4.38 20.62 -36.85
N ARG A 61 4.53 21.62 -35.98
CA ARG A 61 5.32 22.84 -36.25
C ARG A 61 6.82 22.57 -36.21
N GLN A 62 7.26 21.78 -35.24
CA GLN A 62 8.67 21.49 -35.07
C GLN A 62 8.88 20.08 -34.54
N ALA A 63 9.87 19.39 -35.09
CA ALA A 63 10.39 18.16 -34.55
C ALA A 63 11.93 18.20 -34.58
N ARG A 64 12.58 17.94 -33.44
CA ARG A 64 14.05 17.95 -33.33
C ARG A 64 14.54 16.77 -32.51
N ALA A 65 15.48 16.01 -33.05
CA ALA A 65 16.17 14.96 -32.31
C ALA A 65 17.53 15.51 -31.83
N GLU A 66 17.68 15.72 -30.52
CA GLU A 66 18.94 16.16 -29.91
C GLU A 66 19.33 15.17 -28.79
N GLY A 67 20.59 14.70 -28.77
CA GLY A 67 21.04 13.84 -27.67
C GLY A 67 20.29 12.52 -27.61
N ASP A 68 19.72 12.19 -26.45
CA ASP A 68 18.82 11.06 -26.16
C ASP A 68 17.32 11.42 -26.23
N GLN A 69 17.00 12.65 -26.64
CA GLN A 69 15.67 13.26 -26.53
C GLN A 69 15.06 13.50 -27.92
N LEU A 70 13.73 13.61 -27.96
CA LEU A 70 12.98 14.08 -29.12
C LEU A 70 12.07 15.23 -28.69
N TYR A 71 12.26 16.39 -29.29
CA TYR A 71 11.40 17.55 -29.09
C TYR A 71 10.32 17.58 -30.16
N LEU A 72 9.07 17.77 -29.75
CA LEU A 72 7.92 17.96 -30.63
C LEU A 72 7.17 19.22 -30.21
N GLU A 73 6.84 20.06 -31.18
CA GLU A 73 5.98 21.24 -31.03
C GLU A 73 4.81 21.12 -32.01
N LEU A 74 3.60 21.23 -31.48
CA LEU A 74 2.35 20.89 -32.14
C LEU A 74 1.37 22.05 -32.03
N ASP A 75 0.73 22.42 -33.12
CA ASP A 75 -0.24 23.53 -33.17
C ASP A 75 -1.58 22.98 -33.67
N TRP A 76 -2.33 22.36 -32.75
CA TRP A 76 -3.61 21.74 -33.04
C TRP A 76 -4.66 22.07 -31.96
N PRO A 77 -5.84 22.58 -32.34
CA PRO A 77 -6.89 22.90 -31.38
C PRO A 77 -7.39 21.63 -30.67
N GLY A 78 -7.44 21.69 -29.33
CA GLY A 78 -7.86 20.56 -28.49
C GLY A 78 -6.70 19.69 -27.96
N LEU A 79 -5.45 20.02 -28.26
CA LEU A 79 -4.31 19.43 -27.56
C LEU A 79 -4.23 19.95 -26.12
N PRO A 80 -4.09 19.07 -25.11
CA PRO A 80 -3.86 19.51 -23.73
C PRO A 80 -2.47 20.14 -23.56
N HIS A 81 -1.49 19.67 -24.34
CA HIS A 81 -0.11 20.15 -24.33
C HIS A 81 0.45 20.18 -25.76
N ASP A 82 1.13 21.26 -26.10
CA ASP A 82 1.66 21.58 -27.43
C ASP A 82 3.18 21.39 -27.53
N LYS A 83 3.92 21.33 -26.41
CA LYS A 83 5.39 21.21 -26.39
C LYS A 83 5.85 20.01 -25.58
N LEU A 84 6.45 19.03 -26.25
CA LEU A 84 6.84 17.75 -25.66
C LEU A 84 8.34 17.50 -25.80
N THR A 85 9.03 17.28 -24.68
CA THR A 85 10.41 16.74 -24.66
C THR A 85 10.37 15.27 -24.26
N LEU A 86 10.54 14.37 -25.22
CA LEU A 86 10.35 12.92 -25.03
C LEU A 86 11.68 12.19 -24.79
N LYS A 87 11.68 11.31 -23.78
CA LYS A 87 12.80 10.42 -23.38
C LYS A 87 12.29 9.00 -23.11
N ARG A 88 13.17 8.02 -22.88
CA ARG A 88 12.79 6.67 -22.39
C ARG A 88 11.81 5.94 -23.31
N PHE A 89 12.25 5.74 -24.55
CA PHE A 89 11.47 5.08 -25.61
C PHE A 89 11.31 3.57 -25.36
N SER A 90 10.07 3.09 -25.42
CA SER A 90 9.69 1.69 -25.28
C SER A 90 8.62 1.30 -26.29
N LEU A 91 8.44 0.00 -26.54
CA LEU A 91 7.38 -0.49 -27.44
C LEU A 91 6.03 -0.44 -26.73
N GLY A 92 4.98 0.03 -27.42
CA GLY A 92 3.64 0.22 -26.84
C GLY A 92 2.97 -1.03 -26.24
N ASN A 93 3.46 -2.23 -26.58
CA ASN A 93 3.02 -3.53 -26.06
C ASN A 93 3.98 -4.14 -25.01
N ALA A 94 4.74 -3.33 -24.27
CA ALA A 94 5.59 -3.86 -23.21
C ALA A 94 4.71 -4.55 -22.15
N ALA A 95 4.91 -5.86 -21.99
CA ALA A 95 4.19 -6.72 -21.06
C ALA A 95 4.22 -6.16 -19.64
N HIS A 96 3.11 -6.34 -18.90
CA HIS A 96 2.97 -5.87 -17.52
C HIS A 96 4.15 -6.41 -16.68
N PRO A 97 4.72 -5.68 -15.71
CA PRO A 97 5.86 -6.14 -14.90
C PRO A 97 5.65 -7.51 -14.22
N LEU A 98 4.38 -7.89 -14.00
CA LEU A 98 3.98 -9.19 -13.48
C LEU A 98 4.13 -10.32 -14.53
N GLU A 99 3.84 -10.04 -15.79
CA GLU A 99 4.03 -10.98 -16.90
C GLU A 99 5.52 -11.19 -17.18
N LEU A 100 6.33 -10.14 -17.09
CA LEU A 100 7.80 -10.26 -17.18
C LEU A 100 8.37 -11.10 -16.03
N ARG A 101 7.83 -10.97 -14.81
CA ARG A 101 8.21 -11.83 -13.67
C ARG A 101 7.78 -13.27 -13.88
N ARG A 102 6.58 -13.51 -14.43
CA ARG A 102 6.08 -14.85 -14.78
C ARG A 102 6.92 -15.50 -15.88
N GLN A 103 7.29 -14.74 -16.92
CA GLN A 103 8.16 -15.19 -17.99
C GLN A 103 9.57 -15.53 -17.48
N ARG A 104 10.14 -14.70 -16.59
CA ARG A 104 11.42 -15.01 -15.92
C ARG A 104 11.33 -16.26 -15.06
N LEU A 105 10.24 -16.43 -14.31
CA LEU A 105 10.05 -17.62 -13.48
C LEU A 105 9.92 -18.88 -14.34
N ILE A 106 9.17 -18.82 -15.44
CA ILE A 106 9.08 -19.92 -16.42
C ILE A 106 10.45 -20.22 -17.04
N LEU A 107 11.22 -19.21 -17.41
CA LEU A 107 12.55 -19.38 -17.99
C LEU A 107 13.54 -19.99 -16.98
N HIS A 108 13.52 -19.55 -15.72
CA HIS A 108 14.37 -20.12 -14.67
C HIS A 108 13.97 -21.56 -14.32
N VAL A 109 12.68 -21.83 -14.12
CA VAL A 109 12.18 -23.19 -13.81
C VAL A 109 12.47 -24.15 -14.97
N SER A 110 12.24 -23.72 -16.21
CA SER A 110 12.55 -24.54 -17.39
C SER A 110 14.06 -24.76 -17.57
N SER A 111 14.91 -23.77 -17.28
CA SER A 111 16.36 -23.94 -17.33
C SER A 111 16.90 -24.89 -16.28
N VAL A 112 16.34 -24.88 -15.06
CA VAL A 112 16.73 -25.80 -13.98
C VAL A 112 16.30 -27.22 -14.32
N ALA A 113 15.08 -27.40 -14.83
CA ALA A 113 14.61 -28.70 -15.31
C ALA A 113 15.48 -29.23 -16.46
N ALA A 114 15.83 -28.39 -17.44
CA ALA A 114 16.71 -28.77 -18.55
C ALA A 114 18.14 -29.13 -18.07
N ALA A 115 18.68 -28.39 -17.10
CA ALA A 115 19.99 -28.69 -16.51
C ALA A 115 19.99 -30.03 -15.75
N ALA A 116 18.91 -30.35 -15.03
CA ALA A 116 18.75 -31.64 -14.36
C ALA A 116 18.67 -32.80 -15.37
N ILE A 117 17.90 -32.63 -16.46
CA ILE A 117 17.80 -33.62 -17.53
C ILE A 117 19.16 -33.81 -18.22
N ALA A 118 19.88 -32.73 -18.53
CA ALA A 118 21.20 -32.81 -19.15
C ALA A 118 22.22 -33.54 -18.24
N SER A 119 22.16 -33.30 -16.92
CA SER A 119 23.00 -34.01 -15.95
C SER A 119 22.66 -35.51 -15.88
N LEU A 120 21.38 -35.87 -15.87
CA LEU A 120 20.93 -37.27 -15.86
C LEU A 120 21.31 -38.01 -17.14
N VAL A 121 21.15 -37.38 -18.30
CA VAL A 121 21.55 -37.94 -19.60
C VAL A 121 23.07 -38.14 -19.66
N ALA A 122 23.85 -37.16 -19.19
CA ALA A 122 25.29 -37.30 -19.10
C ALA A 122 25.70 -38.45 -18.15
N ALA A 123 25.06 -38.57 -16.99
CA ALA A 123 25.31 -39.66 -16.05
C ALA A 123 24.99 -41.05 -16.63
N ALA A 124 23.98 -41.16 -17.49
CA ALA A 124 23.61 -42.41 -18.15
C ALA A 124 24.52 -42.74 -19.35
N VAL A 125 24.97 -41.75 -20.11
CA VAL A 125 25.70 -41.95 -21.38
C VAL A 125 27.21 -42.08 -21.18
N VAL A 126 27.80 -41.34 -20.23
CA VAL A 126 29.26 -41.36 -19.98
C VAL A 126 29.79 -42.77 -19.66
N PRO A 127 29.17 -43.59 -18.80
CA PRO A 127 29.64 -44.95 -18.52
C PRO A 127 29.66 -45.86 -19.75
N HIS A 128 28.77 -45.63 -20.73
CA HIS A 128 28.72 -46.41 -21.97
C HIS A 128 29.78 -46.01 -22.99
N LEU A 129 30.20 -44.74 -22.99
CA LEU A 129 31.23 -44.23 -23.89
C LEU A 129 32.65 -44.45 -23.35
N THR A 130 32.80 -44.47 -22.02
CA THR A 130 34.08 -44.71 -21.34
C THR A 130 33.88 -45.71 -20.19
N PRO A 131 33.98 -47.03 -20.46
CA PRO A 131 33.71 -48.07 -19.46
C PRO A 131 34.70 -48.09 -18.29
N SER A 132 35.82 -47.37 -18.40
CA SER A 132 36.80 -47.14 -17.32
C SER A 132 36.58 -45.82 -16.56
N ALA A 133 35.49 -45.09 -16.82
CA ALA A 133 35.20 -43.84 -16.14
C ALA A 133 34.90 -44.07 -14.66
N THR A 134 35.66 -43.38 -13.81
CA THR A 134 35.40 -43.32 -12.38
C THR A 134 34.12 -42.53 -12.11
N ALA A 135 33.43 -42.79 -10.99
CA ALA A 135 32.24 -42.06 -10.57
C ALA A 135 32.46 -40.53 -10.46
N THR A 136 33.72 -40.10 -10.24
CA THR A 136 34.12 -38.69 -10.24
C THR A 136 34.07 -38.05 -11.63
N LEU A 137 34.38 -38.82 -12.68
CA LEU A 137 34.35 -38.36 -14.07
C LEU A 137 32.91 -38.22 -14.57
N THR A 138 32.01 -39.15 -14.22
CA THR A 138 30.59 -39.05 -14.58
C THR A 138 29.91 -37.86 -13.90
N LEU A 139 30.20 -37.62 -12.61
CA LEU A 139 29.68 -36.48 -11.85
C LEU A 139 30.19 -35.13 -12.39
N SER A 140 31.47 -35.04 -12.74
CA SER A 140 32.05 -33.79 -13.28
C SER A 140 31.48 -33.44 -14.66
N VAL A 141 31.26 -34.43 -15.53
CA VAL A 141 30.63 -34.21 -16.84
C VAL A 141 29.15 -33.80 -16.70
N GLY A 142 28.41 -34.41 -15.78
CA GLY A 142 27.02 -34.01 -15.48
C GLY A 142 26.92 -32.58 -14.93
N ALA A 143 27.82 -32.22 -14.01
CA ALA A 143 27.91 -30.86 -13.49
C ALA A 143 28.28 -29.82 -14.57
N ALA A 144 29.23 -30.15 -15.46
CA ALA A 144 29.61 -29.28 -16.57
C ALA A 144 28.45 -29.05 -17.56
N ALA A 145 27.68 -30.10 -17.87
CA ALA A 145 26.50 -29.98 -18.73
C ALA A 145 25.41 -29.09 -18.11
N ALA A 146 25.14 -29.26 -16.81
CA ALA A 146 24.19 -28.43 -16.07
C ALA A 146 24.62 -26.95 -16.02
N LEU A 147 25.91 -26.69 -15.75
CA LEU A 147 26.49 -25.34 -15.75
C LEU A 147 26.40 -24.67 -17.12
N LEU A 148 26.61 -25.42 -18.20
CA LEU A 148 26.50 -24.89 -19.56
C LEU A 148 25.07 -24.44 -19.88
N VAL A 149 24.06 -25.25 -19.53
CA VAL A 149 22.65 -24.90 -19.73
C VAL A 149 22.26 -23.65 -18.94
N LEU A 150 22.70 -23.55 -17.68
CA LEU A 150 22.45 -22.38 -16.83
C LEU A 150 23.16 -21.12 -17.37
N ALA A 151 24.40 -21.24 -17.84
CA ALA A 151 25.14 -20.13 -18.43
C ALA A 151 24.46 -19.59 -19.69
N ILE A 152 23.95 -20.47 -20.56
CA ILE A 152 23.19 -20.07 -21.76
C ILE A 152 21.89 -19.36 -21.36
N ALA A 153 21.15 -19.88 -20.37
CA ALA A 153 19.92 -19.26 -19.89
C ALA A 153 20.16 -17.85 -19.32
N LEU A 154 21.26 -17.65 -18.56
CA LEU A 154 21.65 -16.34 -18.03
C LEU A 154 22.06 -15.35 -19.13
N LEU A 155 22.77 -15.81 -20.16
CA LEU A 155 23.14 -14.99 -21.32
C LEU A 155 21.90 -14.54 -22.12
N VAL A 156 20.91 -15.43 -22.28
CA VAL A 156 19.65 -15.14 -22.95
C VAL A 156 18.82 -14.12 -22.16
N ASP A 157 18.71 -14.28 -20.84
CA ASP A 157 18.01 -13.32 -19.96
C ASP A 157 18.64 -11.92 -20.02
N GLN A 158 19.98 -11.84 -19.93
CA GLN A 158 20.70 -10.56 -20.01
C GLN A 158 20.53 -9.86 -21.37
N ARG A 159 20.51 -10.63 -22.48
CA ARG A 159 20.39 -10.04 -23.83
C ARG A 159 18.96 -9.67 -24.22
N LEU A 160 17.96 -10.46 -23.83
CA LEU A 160 16.56 -10.22 -24.24
C LEU A 160 15.85 -9.21 -23.35
N LEU A 161 16.22 -9.13 -22.06
CA LEU A 161 15.45 -8.37 -21.05
C LEU A 161 16.24 -7.24 -20.37
N GLY A 162 17.52 -7.02 -20.70
CA GLY A 162 18.41 -6.14 -19.95
C GLY A 162 19.04 -4.94 -20.67
N SER A 163 18.75 -4.64 -21.94
CA SER A 163 19.63 -3.72 -22.69
C SER A 163 19.13 -2.27 -22.91
N PRO A 164 19.89 -1.23 -22.49
CA PRO A 164 19.71 0.17 -22.92
C PRO A 164 19.95 0.40 -24.42
N ILE A 165 20.54 -0.58 -25.12
CA ILE A 165 20.73 -0.57 -26.59
C ILE A 165 19.37 -0.56 -27.30
N ARG A 166 18.33 -1.11 -26.66
CA ARG A 166 16.97 -1.19 -27.23
C ARG A 166 16.29 0.18 -27.28
N GLU A 167 16.50 1.03 -26.27
CA GLU A 167 15.92 2.38 -26.21
C GLU A 167 16.49 3.27 -27.33
N ALA A 168 17.83 3.32 -27.45
CA ALA A 168 18.49 4.12 -28.48
C ALA A 168 18.12 3.66 -29.90
N ALA A 169 18.03 2.34 -30.12
CA ALA A 169 17.61 1.76 -31.39
C ALA A 169 16.12 2.04 -31.70
N LEU A 170 15.22 1.93 -30.72
CA LEU A 170 13.79 2.24 -30.88
C LEU A 170 13.56 3.70 -31.19
N ARG A 171 14.26 4.61 -30.50
CA ARG A 171 14.21 6.03 -30.81
C ARG A 171 14.70 6.31 -32.22
N ALA A 172 15.84 5.74 -32.62
CA ALA A 172 16.38 5.93 -33.97
C ALA A 172 15.41 5.41 -35.05
N ALA A 173 14.77 4.27 -34.82
CA ALA A 173 13.75 3.72 -35.71
C ALA A 173 12.52 4.63 -35.81
N PHE A 174 12.01 5.12 -34.68
CA PHE A 174 10.87 6.04 -34.66
C PHE A 174 11.19 7.39 -35.34
N VAL A 175 12.36 7.96 -35.07
CA VAL A 175 12.84 9.19 -35.71
C VAL A 175 12.92 9.01 -37.24
N THR A 176 13.40 7.86 -37.70
CA THR A 176 13.48 7.54 -39.14
C THR A 176 12.08 7.40 -39.77
N GLU A 177 11.10 6.89 -39.02
CA GLU A 177 9.71 6.83 -39.46
C GLU A 177 9.05 8.22 -39.50
N LEU A 178 9.33 9.06 -38.49
CA LEU A 178 8.84 10.43 -38.39
C LEU A 178 9.34 11.33 -39.54
N GLU A 179 10.60 11.16 -39.97
CA GLU A 179 11.18 11.88 -41.11
C GLU A 179 10.42 11.69 -42.42
N ARG A 180 9.80 10.51 -42.61
CA ARG A 180 9.02 10.24 -43.81
C ARG A 180 7.83 11.19 -43.94
N TYR A 181 7.32 11.69 -42.83
CA TYR A 181 6.12 12.53 -42.77
C TYR A 181 6.42 14.00 -42.42
N VAL A 182 7.53 14.28 -41.73
CA VAL A 182 7.97 15.63 -41.33
C VAL A 182 9.35 15.91 -41.94
N PRO A 183 9.43 16.43 -43.18
CA PRO A 183 10.69 16.59 -43.92
C PRO A 183 11.63 17.68 -43.36
N HIS A 184 11.15 18.54 -42.45
CA HIS A 184 11.95 19.59 -41.78
C HIS A 184 12.53 19.16 -40.42
N LEU A 185 12.63 17.85 -40.16
CA LEU A 185 13.22 17.33 -38.92
C LEU A 185 14.71 17.70 -38.81
N VAL A 186 15.10 18.42 -37.75
CA VAL A 186 16.51 18.76 -37.46
C VAL A 186 17.13 17.68 -36.58
N ARG A 187 18.23 17.07 -37.03
CA ARG A 187 19.07 16.16 -36.23
C ARG A 187 20.33 16.87 -35.75
N THR A 188 20.53 16.93 -34.45
CA THR A 188 21.80 17.37 -33.87
C THR A 188 22.56 16.13 -33.38
N PRO A 189 23.79 15.86 -33.87
CA PRO A 189 24.52 14.65 -33.51
C PRO A 189 24.83 14.59 -32.00
N VAL A 190 24.68 13.40 -31.43
CA VAL A 190 25.06 13.06 -30.05
C VAL A 190 26.58 13.21 -29.92
N ALA A 191 27.05 13.98 -28.94
CA ALA A 191 28.44 13.91 -28.50
C ALA A 191 28.71 12.46 -28.06
N PRO A 192 29.74 11.76 -28.59
CA PRO A 192 29.92 10.35 -28.32
C PRO A 192 30.03 10.12 -26.83
N THR A 193 29.07 9.39 -26.27
CA THR A 193 29.17 8.81 -24.92
C THR A 193 30.51 8.05 -24.88
N PRO A 194 31.34 8.17 -23.82
CA PRO A 194 32.60 7.44 -23.76
C PRO A 194 32.29 5.99 -24.05
N ALA A 195 32.92 5.46 -25.11
CA ALA A 195 32.72 4.11 -25.56
C ALA A 195 32.95 3.21 -24.33
N GLN A 196 31.86 2.65 -23.78
CA GLN A 196 32.00 1.57 -22.83
C GLN A 196 32.82 0.53 -23.56
N THR A 197 34.01 0.30 -23.03
CA THR A 197 35.02 -0.58 -23.59
C THR A 197 34.30 -1.86 -23.97
N ARG A 198 34.12 -2.07 -25.28
CA ARG A 198 33.79 -3.38 -25.81
C ARG A 198 34.89 -4.27 -25.28
N ARG A 199 34.64 -5.01 -24.19
CA ARG A 199 35.48 -6.14 -23.87
C ARG A 199 35.36 -7.04 -25.10
N PRO A 200 36.43 -7.23 -25.88
CA PRO A 200 36.35 -8.14 -27.00
C PRO A 200 36.01 -9.50 -26.42
N LEU A 201 34.81 -9.99 -26.73
CA LEU A 201 34.50 -11.39 -26.52
C LEU A 201 35.52 -12.19 -27.35
N PRO A 202 36.16 -13.22 -26.79
CA PRO A 202 36.99 -14.09 -27.60
C PRO A 202 36.12 -14.66 -28.73
N ASN A 203 36.67 -14.59 -29.94
CA ASN A 203 36.01 -14.97 -31.18
C ASN A 203 35.83 -16.50 -31.19
N LEU A 204 34.77 -16.99 -30.53
CA LEU A 204 34.43 -18.42 -30.43
C LEU A 204 33.97 -19.03 -31.78
N ALA A 205 33.87 -18.22 -32.83
CA ALA A 205 33.54 -18.68 -34.18
C ALA A 205 34.67 -19.46 -34.88
N GLY A 206 35.90 -19.46 -34.31
CA GLY A 206 37.05 -20.18 -34.88
C GLY A 206 37.38 -21.54 -34.25
N PHE A 207 36.70 -21.92 -33.16
CA PHE A 207 37.15 -23.03 -32.29
C PHE A 207 36.19 -24.22 -32.15
N LEU A 208 35.13 -24.29 -32.96
CA LEU A 208 34.21 -25.43 -32.95
C LEU A 208 34.35 -26.25 -34.25
N PRO A 209 34.94 -27.46 -34.19
CA PRO A 209 34.98 -28.36 -35.34
C PRO A 209 33.55 -28.70 -35.75
N ARG A 210 33.28 -28.77 -37.06
CA ARG A 210 31.95 -29.02 -37.69
C ARG A 210 31.22 -30.27 -37.17
N THR A 211 31.89 -31.13 -36.41
CA THR A 211 31.34 -32.30 -35.73
C THR A 211 30.53 -31.93 -34.47
N THR A 212 30.84 -30.83 -33.80
CA THR A 212 30.15 -30.40 -32.56
C THR A 212 28.78 -29.78 -32.81
N THR A 213 28.58 -29.10 -33.94
CA THR A 213 27.25 -28.61 -34.36
C THR A 213 26.34 -29.76 -34.77
N ALA A 214 26.86 -30.80 -35.43
CA ALA A 214 26.11 -32.00 -35.76
C ALA A 214 25.66 -32.74 -34.48
N VAL A 215 26.55 -32.87 -33.49
CA VAL A 215 26.22 -33.46 -32.18
C VAL A 215 25.21 -32.61 -31.41
N ALA A 216 25.34 -31.28 -31.42
CA ALA A 216 24.37 -30.41 -30.73
C ALA A 216 22.97 -30.47 -31.37
N ILE A 217 22.89 -30.57 -32.70
CA ILE A 217 21.62 -30.69 -33.43
C ILE A 217 20.97 -32.06 -33.19
N THR A 218 21.74 -33.16 -33.20
CA THR A 218 21.20 -34.50 -32.90
C THR A 218 20.76 -34.63 -31.45
N LEU A 219 21.47 -34.01 -30.51
CA LEU A 219 21.11 -34.02 -29.09
C LEU A 219 19.85 -33.16 -28.83
N ALA A 220 19.70 -32.02 -29.50
CA ALA A 220 18.48 -31.22 -29.46
C ALA A 220 17.27 -31.95 -30.07
N ALA A 221 17.47 -32.66 -31.19
CA ALA A 221 16.43 -33.48 -31.81
C ALA A 221 16.02 -34.67 -30.93
N GLY A 222 16.98 -35.33 -30.25
CA GLY A 222 16.70 -36.42 -29.31
C GLY A 222 15.91 -35.99 -28.08
N ILE A 223 16.22 -34.81 -27.52
CA ILE A 223 15.47 -34.23 -26.39
C ILE A 223 14.03 -33.88 -26.82
N LEU A 224 13.84 -33.29 -28.00
CA LEU A 224 12.51 -32.97 -28.52
C LEU A 224 11.67 -34.23 -28.80
N ALA A 225 12.29 -35.31 -29.31
CA ALA A 225 11.62 -36.59 -29.52
C ALA A 225 11.17 -37.25 -28.21
N ALA A 226 12.02 -37.22 -27.16
CA ALA A 226 11.69 -37.75 -25.84
C ALA A 226 10.56 -36.97 -25.15
N ILE A 227 10.49 -35.65 -25.32
CA ILE A 227 9.41 -34.82 -24.77
C ILE A 227 8.07 -35.12 -25.49
N GLY A 228 8.13 -35.40 -26.80
CA GLY A 228 6.96 -35.78 -27.60
C GLY A 228 6.34 -37.11 -27.18
N THR A 229 7.15 -38.15 -26.98
CA THR A 229 6.68 -39.49 -26.59
C THR A 229 6.13 -39.52 -25.16
N THR A 230 6.75 -38.80 -24.23
CA THR A 230 6.26 -38.70 -22.85
C THR A 230 4.89 -38.02 -22.78
N ARG A 231 4.61 -37.03 -23.66
CA ARG A 231 3.29 -36.37 -23.76
C ARG A 231 2.20 -37.26 -24.38
N GLN A 232 2.57 -38.19 -25.26
CA GLN A 232 1.64 -39.17 -25.83
C GLN A 232 1.27 -40.26 -24.81
N LEU A 233 2.23 -40.71 -24.00
CA LEU A 233 1.98 -41.70 -22.94
C LEU A 233 1.08 -41.15 -21.81
N LEU A 234 1.11 -39.84 -21.56
CA LEU A 234 0.27 -39.17 -20.56
C LEU A 234 -1.16 -38.85 -21.04
N ARG A 235 -1.53 -39.22 -22.28
CA ARG A 235 -2.85 -38.91 -22.89
C ARG A 235 -3.65 -40.15 -23.31
N ALA A 236 -3.48 -41.29 -22.65
CA ALA A 236 -4.37 -42.44 -22.82
C ALA A 236 -5.60 -42.34 -21.87
N PRO A 237 -6.85 -42.53 -22.37
CA PRO A 237 -8.07 -42.36 -21.56
C PRO A 237 -8.59 -43.66 -20.88
N THR A 238 -8.96 -43.52 -19.59
CA THR A 238 -10.08 -44.09 -18.76
C THR A 238 -10.58 -45.55 -18.95
N GLU A 239 -10.40 -46.45 -17.95
CA GLU A 239 -11.38 -47.00 -16.94
C GLU A 239 -12.12 -48.31 -17.35
N PRO A 240 -12.92 -49.05 -16.52
CA PRO A 240 -12.92 -49.42 -15.07
C PRO A 240 -13.31 -50.92 -14.78
N ARG A 241 -13.18 -51.43 -13.51
CA ARG A 241 -14.00 -52.45 -12.76
C ARG A 241 -13.18 -53.25 -11.71
N VAL A 242 -13.45 -53.16 -10.39
CA VAL A 242 -14.45 -53.86 -9.50
C VAL A 242 -14.06 -55.28 -9.03
N HIS A 243 -13.91 -55.42 -7.70
CA HIS A 243 -14.11 -56.56 -6.74
C HIS A 243 -12.92 -56.66 -5.76
N ALA A 244 -13.04 -56.16 -4.52
CA ALA A 244 -13.64 -56.80 -3.33
C ALA A 244 -12.73 -57.86 -2.68
N ALA A 245 -12.26 -57.58 -1.45
CA ALA A 245 -12.39 -58.45 -0.25
C ALA A 245 -11.27 -58.27 0.80
N LEU A 246 -11.72 -58.04 2.05
CA LEU A 246 -11.20 -58.56 3.33
C LEU A 246 -9.86 -58.03 3.92
N ALA A 247 -9.99 -57.25 5.02
CA ALA A 247 -9.63 -57.64 6.39
C ALA A 247 -8.98 -56.49 7.22
N ASP A 248 -9.72 -56.01 8.21
CA ASP A 248 -9.25 -55.38 9.46
C ASP A 248 -9.20 -56.51 10.54
N PRO A 249 -8.62 -56.42 11.76
CA PRO A 249 -7.94 -55.32 12.46
C PRO A 249 -6.68 -55.67 13.30
N ARG A 250 -6.04 -54.61 13.84
CA ARG A 250 -5.25 -54.51 15.11
C ARG A 250 -3.98 -55.37 15.29
N GLY A 251 -2.88 -54.71 15.67
CA GLY A 251 -1.85 -55.35 16.50
C GLY A 251 -0.49 -54.64 16.59
N ALA A 252 -0.12 -54.26 17.81
CA ALA A 252 1.22 -54.04 18.37
C ALA A 252 2.06 -52.86 17.82
N ARG A 253 2.36 -51.81 18.60
CA ARG A 253 3.16 -51.68 19.85
C ARG A 253 4.66 -51.97 19.70
N ALA A 254 5.40 -51.04 20.33
CA ALA A 254 6.74 -51.17 20.92
C ALA A 254 7.91 -51.10 19.91
N ALA A 255 9.02 -50.42 20.17
CA ALA A 255 9.57 -49.59 21.26
C ALA A 255 10.68 -48.72 20.61
N GLU A 256 11.44 -47.79 21.20
CA GLU A 256 11.95 -47.59 22.57
C GLU A 256 12.70 -46.22 22.49
N THR A 257 12.30 -45.16 23.21
CA THR A 257 12.80 -44.70 24.53
C THR A 257 14.31 -44.62 24.74
N LEU A 258 14.79 -43.39 24.99
CA LEU A 258 15.49 -42.97 26.21
C LEU A 258 14.93 -41.56 26.51
N GLY A 259 14.26 -41.27 27.63
CA GLY A 259 14.58 -41.56 29.02
C GLY A 259 15.18 -40.29 29.62
N ALA A 260 14.35 -39.41 30.20
CA ALA A 260 14.20 -39.25 31.67
C ALA A 260 15.12 -38.11 32.17
N ASP A 261 14.76 -37.22 33.10
CA ASP A 261 13.60 -37.14 33.98
C ASP A 261 13.62 -35.79 34.74
N LEU A 262 12.41 -35.32 35.07
CA LEU A 262 11.98 -34.78 36.37
C LEU A 262 12.41 -33.38 36.89
N SER A 263 11.33 -32.63 37.22
CA SER A 263 11.09 -31.86 38.45
C SER A 263 11.07 -30.32 38.36
N GLU A 264 9.87 -29.79 38.14
CA GLU A 264 9.27 -28.69 38.91
C GLU A 264 8.74 -29.32 40.25
N PRO A 265 8.55 -28.63 41.41
CA PRO A 265 8.13 -27.23 41.55
C PRO A 265 8.60 -26.45 42.79
N ALA A 266 8.17 -25.17 42.85
CA ALA A 266 7.63 -24.45 44.02
C ALA A 266 8.23 -23.05 44.28
N SER A 267 7.32 -22.09 44.42
CA SER A 267 7.50 -20.69 44.86
C SER A 267 8.12 -20.55 46.25
N PRO A 268 8.66 -19.37 46.58
CA PRO A 268 8.70 -18.88 47.96
C PRO A 268 7.85 -17.61 48.21
N PRO A 269 7.52 -17.33 49.49
CA PRO A 269 6.49 -16.38 49.92
C PRO A 269 7.02 -14.99 50.32
N ALA A 270 6.08 -14.08 50.60
CA ALA A 270 6.25 -12.72 51.13
C ALA A 270 6.48 -12.69 52.65
N ASP A 271 7.15 -11.64 53.16
CA ASP A 271 6.99 -11.08 54.52
C ASP A 271 7.71 -9.69 54.67
N PRO A 272 7.63 -8.93 55.78
CA PRO A 272 6.65 -7.85 56.03
C PRO A 272 7.27 -6.44 56.34
N ALA A 273 6.44 -5.51 56.81
CA ALA A 273 6.60 -4.06 56.89
C ALA A 273 7.24 -3.44 58.17
N ARG A 274 7.50 -2.10 58.08
CA ARG A 274 7.63 -0.97 59.08
C ARG A 274 9.04 -0.50 59.51
N PRO A 275 9.22 0.76 60.04
CA PRO A 275 8.35 1.96 60.14
C PRO A 275 8.99 3.35 59.74
N ARG A 276 8.18 4.43 59.76
CA ARG A 276 8.52 5.90 59.80
C ARG A 276 8.95 6.36 61.23
N PRO A 277 9.65 7.51 61.49
CA PRO A 277 9.14 8.92 61.45
C PRO A 277 10.23 9.96 61.01
N THR A 278 10.00 11.26 60.76
CA THR A 278 9.41 12.31 61.62
C THR A 278 9.19 13.63 60.84
N ASP A 279 8.32 14.45 61.41
CA ASP A 279 7.73 15.74 61.03
C ASP A 279 8.64 16.90 60.60
N GLN A 280 8.08 17.81 59.79
CA GLN A 280 8.22 19.26 60.06
C GLN A 280 6.98 20.08 59.59
N PRO A 281 6.50 21.10 60.33
CA PRO A 281 5.17 21.73 60.18
C PRO A 281 5.11 22.96 59.26
N ALA A 282 3.87 23.28 58.84
CA ALA A 282 3.45 24.30 57.88
C ALA A 282 3.45 25.77 58.37
N PRO A 283 3.28 26.75 57.46
CA PRO A 283 2.64 28.03 57.74
C PRO A 283 1.18 28.13 57.19
N PRO A 284 0.34 29.02 57.75
CA PRO A 284 -1.13 29.03 57.62
C PRO A 284 -1.68 29.71 56.35
N PRO A 285 -2.99 29.54 56.04
CA PRO A 285 -3.59 29.92 54.77
C PRO A 285 -4.04 31.39 54.73
N ASP A 286 -3.84 32.04 53.58
CA ASP A 286 -4.57 33.25 53.23
C ASP A 286 -6.05 32.90 52.98
N ARG A 287 -6.90 33.39 53.88
CA ARG A 287 -8.35 33.48 53.70
C ARG A 287 -8.64 34.69 52.83
N ASP A 288 -9.12 34.43 51.62
CA ASP A 288 -10.23 35.14 50.94
C ASP A 288 -10.16 34.86 49.45
N THR A 289 -10.47 33.62 49.09
CA THR A 289 -11.05 33.30 47.79
C THR A 289 -11.99 32.13 48.07
N PRO A 290 -13.30 32.21 47.76
CA PRO A 290 -14.11 31.01 47.82
C PRO A 290 -13.43 29.99 46.91
N ALA A 291 -12.99 28.87 47.48
CA ALA A 291 -12.53 27.72 46.73
C ALA A 291 -13.70 27.33 45.82
N ARG A 292 -13.64 27.78 44.57
CA ARG A 292 -14.58 27.38 43.53
C ARG A 292 -14.43 25.87 43.45
N THR A 293 -15.46 25.16 43.86
CA THR A 293 -15.54 23.71 43.76
C THR A 293 -15.17 23.30 42.35
N ASP A 294 -14.24 22.34 42.22
CA ASP A 294 -13.88 21.62 40.99
C ASP A 294 -15.07 20.77 40.48
N GLY A 295 -16.24 21.39 40.35
CA GLY A 295 -17.50 20.78 39.92
C GLY A 295 -17.84 21.14 38.48
N LEU A 296 -18.72 20.35 37.88
CA LEU A 296 -19.36 20.69 36.62
C LEU A 296 -20.47 21.71 36.89
N GLU A 297 -20.41 22.85 36.21
CA GLU A 297 -21.50 23.83 36.19
C GLU A 297 -22.43 23.51 35.00
N VAL A 298 -23.72 23.27 35.25
CA VAL A 298 -24.73 23.08 34.19
C VAL A 298 -25.20 24.45 33.72
N VAL A 299 -25.04 24.72 32.42
CA VAL A 299 -25.33 26.03 31.84
C VAL A 299 -26.71 26.04 31.17
N GLN A 300 -26.99 25.04 30.33
CA GLN A 300 -28.22 24.98 29.52
C GLN A 300 -28.54 23.56 29.08
N ARG A 301 -29.78 23.33 28.65
CA ARG A 301 -30.14 22.09 27.94
C ARG A 301 -29.54 22.10 26.53
N CYS A 302 -29.19 20.92 26.03
CA CYS A 302 -28.64 20.74 24.69
C CYS A 302 -29.18 19.46 24.04
N ALA A 303 -29.05 19.39 22.72
CA ALA A 303 -29.38 18.21 21.93
C ALA A 303 -28.12 17.74 21.19
N CYS A 304 -28.05 16.44 20.93
CA CYS A 304 -26.88 15.81 20.36
C CYS A 304 -27.28 14.87 19.22
N ALA A 305 -26.93 15.23 17.98
CA ALA A 305 -27.15 14.33 16.86
C ALA A 305 -26.11 13.18 16.85
N ARG A 306 -24.85 13.51 17.14
CA ARG A 306 -23.72 12.57 17.11
C ARG A 306 -22.72 12.90 18.20
N ALA A 307 -22.10 11.88 18.79
CA ALA A 307 -20.99 12.07 19.71
C ALA A 307 -19.78 12.75 19.04
N SER A 308 -19.06 13.56 19.79
CA SER A 308 -17.72 14.03 19.44
C SER A 308 -16.76 12.84 19.53
N SER A 309 -15.93 12.66 18.50
CA SER A 309 -14.93 11.59 18.48
C SER A 309 -13.73 12.04 17.65
N PRO A 310 -12.49 11.70 18.07
CA PRO A 310 -11.30 11.90 17.23
C PRO A 310 -11.38 11.18 15.87
N LEU A 311 -12.32 10.24 15.71
CA LEU A 311 -12.58 9.54 14.45
C LEU A 311 -13.19 10.43 13.36
N TRP A 312 -13.76 11.59 13.70
CA TRP A 312 -14.38 12.54 12.74
C TRP A 312 -14.32 13.98 13.25
N GLU A 313 -13.31 14.29 14.07
CA GLU A 313 -12.98 15.66 14.45
C GLU A 313 -12.49 16.44 13.22
N GLU A 314 -11.66 15.81 12.40
CA GLU A 314 -11.36 16.28 11.05
C GLU A 314 -12.48 15.90 10.07
N PRO A 315 -12.80 16.78 9.09
CA PRO A 315 -13.76 16.48 8.05
C PRO A 315 -13.41 15.17 7.32
N ILE A 316 -14.40 14.28 7.17
CA ILE A 316 -14.18 13.01 6.47
C ILE A 316 -14.09 13.28 4.97
N PRO A 317 -13.01 12.90 4.27
CA PRO A 317 -12.91 13.10 2.83
C PRO A 317 -13.89 12.22 2.06
N THR A 318 -14.37 12.72 0.91
CA THR A 318 -15.21 11.95 -0.03
C THR A 318 -14.48 10.72 -0.55
N LEU A 319 -13.16 10.83 -0.77
CA LEU A 319 -12.29 9.68 -1.03
C LEU A 319 -11.50 9.35 0.23
N GLY A 320 -11.96 8.36 0.99
CA GLY A 320 -11.25 7.87 2.17
C GLY A 320 -10.04 7.06 1.78
N LEU A 321 -8.90 7.33 2.42
CA LEU A 321 -7.66 6.57 2.23
C LEU A 321 -7.50 5.57 3.38
N ILE A 322 -7.12 4.33 3.09
CA ILE A 322 -6.95 3.29 4.10
C ILE A 322 -5.65 2.54 3.84
N VAL A 323 -4.75 2.57 4.81
CA VAL A 323 -3.52 1.76 4.76
C VAL A 323 -3.85 0.37 5.28
N ILE A 324 -3.78 -0.63 4.42
CA ILE A 324 -4.08 -2.03 4.78
C ILE A 324 -2.88 -2.67 5.46
N GLY A 325 -1.68 -2.35 4.99
CA GLY A 325 -0.44 -2.85 5.56
C GLY A 325 0.78 -2.28 4.87
N SER A 326 1.87 -2.23 5.62
CA SER A 326 3.20 -1.87 5.15
C SER A 326 4.17 -2.92 5.64
N SER A 327 5.01 -3.44 4.76
CA SER A 327 6.07 -4.38 5.12
C SER A 327 7.39 -3.96 4.50
N GLN A 328 8.47 -4.15 5.26
CA GLN A 328 9.81 -3.82 4.81
C GLN A 328 10.60 -5.11 4.60
N THR A 329 11.29 -5.19 3.47
CA THR A 329 12.18 -6.31 3.16
C THR A 329 13.57 -5.77 2.84
N VAL A 330 14.58 -6.35 3.48
CA VAL A 330 15.98 -6.03 3.19
C VAL A 330 16.45 -6.93 2.05
N ARG A 331 16.90 -6.35 0.94
CA ARG A 331 17.49 -7.09 -0.19
C ARG A 331 18.82 -6.46 -0.59
N ARG A 332 19.91 -7.22 -0.47
CA ARG A 332 21.26 -6.81 -0.92
C ARG A 332 21.62 -5.41 -0.42
N ASP A 333 21.46 -5.18 0.88
CA ASP A 333 21.79 -3.91 1.56
C ASP A 333 20.89 -2.71 1.21
N ARG A 334 19.70 -2.96 0.65
CA ARG A 334 18.68 -1.92 0.40
C ARG A 334 17.35 -2.32 1.01
N ILE A 335 16.71 -1.37 1.70
CA ILE A 335 15.38 -1.54 2.27
C ILE A 335 14.35 -1.25 1.17
N ARG A 336 13.45 -2.21 0.94
CA ARG A 336 12.32 -2.09 0.02
C ARG A 336 11.03 -2.18 0.83
N THR A 337 10.19 -1.17 0.69
CA THR A 337 8.89 -1.13 1.36
C THR A 337 7.81 -1.56 0.38
N GLN A 338 7.02 -2.54 0.77
CA GLN A 338 5.78 -2.93 0.12
C GLN A 338 4.62 -2.31 0.88
N LEU A 339 3.71 -1.66 0.16
CA LEU A 339 2.56 -0.97 0.70
C LEU A 339 1.27 -1.50 0.05
N GLU A 340 0.29 -1.81 0.88
CA GLU A 340 -1.09 -2.09 0.46
C GLU A 340 -1.99 -0.94 0.89
N VAL A 341 -2.63 -0.31 -0.09
CA VAL A 341 -3.49 0.87 0.10
C VAL A 341 -4.85 0.56 -0.50
N ALA A 342 -5.90 0.88 0.23
CA ALA A 342 -7.25 0.94 -0.30
C ALA A 342 -7.76 2.38 -0.27
N VAL A 343 -8.68 2.67 -1.18
CA VAL A 343 -9.52 3.87 -1.09
C VAL A 343 -10.98 3.46 -1.10
N VAL A 344 -11.81 4.27 -0.44
CA VAL A 344 -13.25 4.08 -0.33
C VAL A 344 -13.94 5.36 -0.79
N ASN A 345 -14.93 5.22 -1.66
CA ASN A 345 -15.80 6.34 -1.97
C ASN A 345 -16.82 6.50 -0.84
N ASN A 346 -16.61 7.48 0.02
CA ASN A 346 -17.50 7.79 1.13
C ASN A 346 -18.70 8.66 0.71
N GLY A 347 -18.71 9.21 -0.50
CA GLY A 347 -19.76 10.09 -1.00
C GLY A 347 -20.89 9.37 -1.73
N HIS A 348 -22.03 10.06 -1.87
CA HIS A 348 -23.22 9.57 -2.57
C HIS A 348 -23.09 9.52 -4.10
N ARG A 349 -22.07 10.14 -4.68
CA ARG A 349 -21.83 10.17 -6.14
C ARG A 349 -20.70 9.24 -6.51
N ALA A 350 -20.77 8.65 -7.70
CA ALA A 350 -19.68 7.84 -8.21
C ALA A 350 -18.47 8.73 -8.59
N LEU A 351 -17.25 8.21 -8.38
CA LEU A 351 -16.00 8.89 -8.73
C LEU A 351 -15.44 8.29 -10.01
N GLU A 352 -15.31 9.08 -11.07
CA GLU A 352 -14.98 8.58 -12.41
C GLU A 352 -13.53 8.15 -12.56
N GLU A 353 -12.57 8.95 -12.09
CA GLU A 353 -11.15 8.62 -12.23
C GLU A 353 -10.41 8.88 -10.93
N ILE A 354 -9.62 7.92 -10.47
CA ILE A 354 -8.88 8.04 -9.20
C ILE A 354 -7.40 7.78 -9.48
N THR A 355 -6.56 8.76 -9.16
CA THR A 355 -5.10 8.63 -9.21
C THR A 355 -4.50 9.00 -7.88
N VAL A 356 -4.00 8.03 -7.13
CA VAL A 356 -3.31 8.23 -5.84
C VAL A 356 -1.80 8.15 -6.06
N HIS A 357 -1.04 9.12 -5.57
CA HIS A 357 0.42 9.08 -5.66
C HIS A 357 1.00 8.52 -4.37
N VAL A 358 1.89 7.54 -4.48
CA VAL A 358 2.66 7.02 -3.35
C VAL A 358 4.13 7.35 -3.57
N THR A 359 4.67 8.19 -2.70
CA THR A 359 6.05 8.66 -2.75
C THR A 359 6.85 7.94 -1.69
N PHE A 360 7.99 7.37 -2.06
CA PHE A 360 8.86 6.60 -1.17
C PHE A 360 10.16 7.36 -0.92
N PHE A 361 10.60 7.36 0.33
CA PHE A 361 11.78 8.09 0.79
C PHE A 361 12.79 7.17 1.50
N GLU A 362 14.06 7.54 1.45
CA GLU A 362 15.15 6.91 2.19
C GLU A 362 15.81 7.94 3.11
N GLY A 363 16.20 7.52 4.33
CA GLY A 363 16.64 8.42 5.39
C GLY A 363 15.52 8.81 6.36
N THR A 364 15.81 9.71 7.29
CA THR A 364 14.89 10.17 8.35
C THR A 364 14.81 11.69 8.39
N GLY A 365 13.63 12.22 8.74
CA GLY A 365 13.42 13.66 8.93
C GLY A 365 13.68 14.51 7.68
N ALA A 366 14.31 15.67 7.87
CA ALA A 366 14.57 16.65 6.81
C ALA A 366 15.63 16.21 5.78
N GLN A 367 16.44 15.19 6.09
CA GLN A 367 17.44 14.64 5.17
C GLN A 367 16.92 13.45 4.35
N ARG A 368 15.60 13.26 4.31
CA ARG A 368 14.99 12.19 3.52
C ARG A 368 15.12 12.50 2.02
N GLU A 369 15.62 11.54 1.25
CA GLU A 369 15.71 11.63 -0.20
C GLU A 369 14.53 10.89 -0.84
N GLU A 370 13.85 11.53 -1.79
CA GLU A 370 12.84 10.86 -2.60
C GLU A 370 13.51 9.81 -3.50
N THR A 371 13.06 8.57 -3.38
CA THR A 371 13.63 7.45 -4.15
C THR A 371 12.74 7.03 -5.31
N ALA A 372 11.42 7.13 -5.16
CA ALA A 372 10.46 6.68 -6.15
C ALA A 372 9.05 7.21 -5.87
N THR A 373 8.38 7.66 -6.92
CA THR A 373 6.95 7.94 -6.90
C THR A 373 6.19 6.88 -7.72
N ARG A 374 5.03 6.44 -7.23
CA ARG A 374 4.18 5.40 -7.81
C ARG A 374 2.74 5.90 -7.96
N PRO A 375 2.27 6.17 -9.18
CA PRO A 375 0.87 6.49 -9.40
C PRO A 375 0.02 5.20 -9.37
N LEU A 376 -1.03 5.22 -8.56
CA LEU A 376 -2.02 4.16 -8.42
C LEU A 376 -3.30 4.63 -9.09
N TYR A 377 -3.59 4.07 -10.26
CA TYR A 377 -4.69 4.51 -11.10
C TYR A 377 -5.87 3.53 -11.07
N PHE A 378 -7.07 4.10 -11.12
CA PHE A 378 -8.32 3.39 -11.35
C PHE A 378 -9.23 4.21 -12.28
N ALA A 379 -9.60 3.61 -13.40
CA ALA A 379 -10.38 4.24 -14.47
C ALA A 379 -11.88 4.41 -14.17
N GLY A 380 -12.36 3.83 -13.06
CA GLY A 380 -13.72 4.00 -12.56
C GLY A 380 -14.87 3.46 -13.41
N PRO A 381 -16.12 3.85 -13.05
CA PRO A 381 -16.45 4.67 -11.87
C PRO A 381 -16.39 3.88 -10.54
N LEU A 382 -15.86 4.49 -9.48
CA LEU A 382 -15.97 3.96 -8.12
C LEU A 382 -17.31 4.37 -7.52
N GLY A 383 -18.25 3.42 -7.45
CA GLY A 383 -19.59 3.67 -6.90
C GLY A 383 -19.57 4.03 -5.40
N PRO A 384 -20.67 4.63 -4.89
CA PRO A 384 -20.83 4.97 -3.47
C PRO A 384 -20.60 3.78 -2.54
N GLY A 385 -19.82 3.98 -1.47
CA GLY A 385 -19.48 2.96 -0.48
C GLY A 385 -18.68 1.77 -1.02
N ARG A 386 -18.15 1.88 -2.26
CA ARG A 386 -17.27 0.86 -2.86
C ARG A 386 -15.82 1.19 -2.54
N ALA A 387 -15.02 0.14 -2.47
CA ALA A 387 -13.59 0.23 -2.21
C ALA A 387 -12.79 -0.46 -3.30
N ILE A 388 -11.60 0.08 -3.57
CA ILE A 388 -10.59 -0.51 -4.45
C ILE A 388 -9.26 -0.57 -3.71
N LYS A 389 -8.41 -1.49 -4.12
CA LYS A 389 -7.11 -1.73 -3.48
C LYS A 389 -6.00 -1.79 -4.52
N TRP A 390 -4.86 -1.23 -4.17
CA TRP A 390 -3.60 -1.46 -4.87
C TRP A 390 -2.55 -2.05 -3.94
N SER A 391 -1.58 -2.71 -4.55
CA SER A 391 -0.32 -3.06 -3.90
C SER A 391 0.82 -2.46 -4.71
N THR A 392 1.74 -1.79 -4.04
CA THR A 392 2.89 -1.15 -4.66
C THR A 392 4.14 -1.38 -3.83
N GLU A 393 5.29 -1.30 -4.48
CA GLU A 393 6.58 -1.48 -3.81
C GLU A 393 7.64 -0.60 -4.47
N ALA A 394 8.50 -0.03 -3.63
CA ALA A 394 9.68 0.68 -4.07
C ALA A 394 10.80 0.62 -3.01
N ARG A 395 11.97 1.12 -3.39
CA ARG A 395 13.06 1.36 -2.43
C ARG A 395 12.59 2.46 -1.46
N GLY A 396 13.03 2.40 -0.21
CA GLY A 396 12.73 3.43 0.79
C GLY A 396 12.34 2.82 2.13
N THR A 397 12.57 3.57 3.19
CA THR A 397 12.18 3.27 4.58
C THR A 397 10.89 3.98 4.98
N HIS A 398 10.55 5.07 4.32
CA HIS A 398 9.35 5.87 4.58
C HIS A 398 8.54 6.04 3.30
N TRP A 399 7.26 6.35 3.46
CA TRP A 399 6.37 6.62 2.36
C TRP A 399 5.35 7.68 2.75
N GLU A 400 4.86 8.40 1.75
CA GLU A 400 3.75 9.35 1.84
C GLU A 400 2.74 9.02 0.74
N ILE A 401 1.47 9.28 1.02
CA ILE A 401 0.39 9.04 0.07
C ILE A 401 -0.34 10.36 -0.13
N ASP A 402 -0.41 10.79 -1.38
CA ASP A 402 -1.12 11.99 -1.80
C ASP A 402 -2.38 11.56 -2.57
N PRO A 403 -3.53 11.47 -1.90
CA PRO A 403 -4.79 11.19 -2.57
C PRO A 403 -5.31 12.45 -3.30
N PRO A 404 -6.03 12.27 -4.41
CA PRO A 404 -6.74 13.36 -5.07
C PRO A 404 -7.88 13.86 -4.17
N PHE A 405 -8.10 15.17 -4.14
CA PHE A 405 -9.15 15.78 -3.32
C PHE A 405 -10.48 15.83 -4.08
N PHE A 406 -11.49 15.13 -3.55
CA PHE A 406 -12.85 15.09 -4.10
C PHE A 406 -13.87 15.84 -3.23
N GLY A 407 -13.40 16.70 -2.33
CA GLY A 407 -14.22 17.34 -1.30
C GLY A 407 -14.40 16.47 -0.05
N GLU A 408 -15.17 16.99 0.88
CA GLU A 408 -15.39 16.42 2.21
C GLU A 408 -16.87 16.12 2.43
N LEU A 409 -17.16 15.23 3.37
CA LEU A 409 -18.51 14.94 3.79
C LEU A 409 -19.05 16.08 4.65
N ASP A 410 -20.34 16.38 4.46
CA ASP A 410 -21.07 17.29 5.33
C ASP A 410 -21.06 16.71 6.75
N PRO A 411 -20.99 17.56 7.80
CA PRO A 411 -21.05 17.10 9.18
C PRO A 411 -22.31 16.27 9.48
N SER A 412 -23.44 16.53 8.80
CA SER A 412 -24.67 15.74 8.91
C SER A 412 -24.60 14.37 8.21
N GLY A 413 -23.66 14.19 7.28
CA GLY A 413 -23.60 13.03 6.39
C GLY A 413 -24.55 13.10 5.20
N SER A 414 -25.15 14.26 4.88
CA SER A 414 -26.11 14.39 3.77
C SER A 414 -25.56 14.02 2.39
N ASN A 415 -24.28 14.25 2.17
CA ASN A 415 -23.60 13.92 0.92
C ASN A 415 -22.83 12.58 0.99
N ALA A 416 -23.00 11.79 2.05
CA ALA A 416 -22.35 10.50 2.23
C ALA A 416 -23.03 9.39 1.41
N ALA A 417 -22.28 8.32 1.12
CA ALA A 417 -22.83 7.09 0.56
C ALA A 417 -23.91 6.51 1.48
N PRO A 418 -24.92 5.81 0.92
CA PRO A 418 -25.99 5.23 1.73
C PRO A 418 -25.44 4.18 2.70
N SER A 419 -26.04 4.07 3.89
CA SER A 419 -25.64 3.10 4.92
C SER A 419 -25.62 1.66 4.41
N GLU A 420 -26.52 1.29 3.49
CA GLU A 420 -26.54 0.00 2.79
C GLU A 420 -25.19 -0.34 2.14
N ALA A 421 -24.54 0.64 1.52
CA ALA A 421 -23.27 0.44 0.83
C ALA A 421 -22.14 0.15 1.83
N PHE A 422 -22.12 0.84 2.98
CA PHE A 422 -21.16 0.54 4.04
C PHE A 422 -21.45 -0.79 4.74
N ARG A 423 -22.72 -1.20 4.87
CA ARG A 423 -23.08 -2.54 5.34
C ARG A 423 -22.57 -3.65 4.41
N GLU A 424 -22.58 -3.42 3.10
CA GLU A 424 -21.91 -4.34 2.16
C GLU A 424 -20.38 -4.35 2.39
N LEU A 425 -19.79 -3.18 2.63
CA LEU A 425 -18.36 -3.02 2.85
C LEU A 425 -17.85 -3.70 4.14
N LEU A 426 -18.71 -3.93 5.14
CA LEU A 426 -18.41 -4.77 6.30
C LEU A 426 -18.05 -6.22 5.94
N ARG A 427 -18.37 -6.69 4.73
CA ARG A 427 -18.01 -8.02 4.23
C ARG A 427 -16.69 -8.04 3.46
N ALA A 428 -15.98 -6.91 3.38
CA ALA A 428 -14.70 -6.83 2.67
C ALA A 428 -13.64 -7.78 3.26
N ASN A 429 -12.78 -8.31 2.39
CA ASN A 429 -11.71 -9.23 2.78
C ASN A 429 -10.70 -8.60 3.77
N HIS A 430 -10.47 -7.30 3.66
CA HIS A 430 -9.48 -6.57 4.45
C HIS A 430 -10.10 -5.96 5.70
N ARG A 431 -9.53 -6.25 6.88
CA ARG A 431 -10.03 -5.74 8.16
C ARG A 431 -10.01 -4.22 8.29
N PRO A 432 -8.95 -3.49 7.88
CA PRO A 432 -8.96 -2.02 7.92
C PRO A 432 -10.12 -1.40 7.14
N VAL A 433 -10.50 -2.01 6.01
CA VAL A 433 -11.66 -1.58 5.21
C VAL A 433 -12.98 -1.82 5.97
N ARG A 434 -13.09 -2.92 6.72
CA ARG A 434 -14.25 -3.18 7.58
C ARG A 434 -14.32 -2.25 8.79
N LEU A 435 -13.18 -1.90 9.39
CA LEU A 435 -13.10 -0.90 10.46
C LEU A 435 -13.55 0.47 9.96
N HIS A 436 -13.12 0.86 8.76
CA HIS A 436 -13.60 2.08 8.10
C HIS A 436 -15.10 2.04 7.82
N ALA A 437 -15.63 0.93 7.33
CA ALA A 437 -17.07 0.78 7.12
C ALA A 437 -17.86 0.93 8.44
N ALA A 438 -17.37 0.35 9.55
CA ALA A 438 -17.98 0.51 10.86
C ALA A 438 -17.90 1.96 11.37
N ARG A 439 -16.77 2.66 11.14
CA ARG A 439 -16.63 4.11 11.38
C ARG A 439 -17.68 4.92 10.61
N MET A 440 -17.87 4.63 9.32
CA MET A 440 -18.85 5.32 8.48
C MET A 440 -20.29 5.07 8.94
N LEU A 441 -20.64 3.84 9.32
CA LEU A 441 -21.97 3.54 9.88
C LEU A 441 -22.21 4.28 11.20
N ALA A 442 -21.20 4.36 12.07
CA ALA A 442 -21.30 5.13 13.31
C ALA A 442 -21.45 6.63 13.05
N PHE A 443 -20.70 7.16 12.09
CA PHE A 443 -20.83 8.55 11.64
C PHE A 443 -22.25 8.83 11.11
N LEU A 444 -22.85 7.90 10.37
CA LEU A 444 -24.22 8.07 9.87
C LEU A 444 -25.31 7.84 10.94
N GLY A 445 -24.94 7.43 12.15
CA GLY A 445 -25.90 7.07 13.19
C GLY A 445 -26.72 5.82 12.87
N ASP A 446 -26.20 4.93 12.03
CA ASP A 446 -26.88 3.70 11.65
C ASP A 446 -26.96 2.71 12.83
N ALA A 447 -28.15 2.16 13.08
CA ALA A 447 -28.40 1.27 14.22
C ALA A 447 -27.54 -0.02 14.18
N SER A 448 -27.09 -0.46 13.01
CA SER A 448 -26.24 -1.65 12.88
C SER A 448 -24.77 -1.41 13.25
N ALA A 449 -24.35 -0.15 13.42
CA ALA A 449 -22.95 0.20 13.69
C ALA A 449 -22.40 -0.45 14.98
N ALA A 450 -23.22 -0.50 16.04
CA ALA A 450 -22.84 -1.10 17.32
C ALA A 450 -22.56 -2.61 17.17
N GLN A 451 -23.49 -3.33 16.54
CA GLN A 451 -23.34 -4.77 16.29
C GLN A 451 -22.13 -5.07 15.39
N ALA A 452 -21.94 -4.29 14.33
CA ALA A 452 -20.79 -4.45 13.43
C ALA A 452 -19.45 -4.24 14.16
N THR A 453 -19.39 -3.24 15.03
CA THR A 453 -18.19 -2.93 15.83
C THR A 453 -17.89 -4.04 16.85
N LEU A 454 -18.91 -4.58 17.51
CA LEU A 454 -18.78 -5.71 18.44
C LEU A 454 -18.27 -6.97 17.73
N GLN A 455 -18.82 -7.30 16.55
CA GLN A 455 -18.34 -8.44 15.74
C GLN A 455 -16.86 -8.28 15.34
N LEU A 456 -16.42 -7.05 15.04
CA LEU A 456 -15.01 -6.79 14.75
C LEU A 456 -14.14 -6.97 16.00
N LYS A 457 -14.62 -6.58 17.19
CA LYS A 457 -13.94 -6.73 18.48
C LYS A 457 -13.78 -8.19 18.91
N GLU A 458 -14.81 -9.02 18.71
CA GLU A 458 -14.81 -10.45 19.06
C GLU A 458 -13.72 -11.25 18.33
N ALA A 459 -13.23 -10.77 17.19
CA ALA A 459 -12.10 -11.38 16.48
C ALA A 459 -10.73 -11.15 17.18
N LEU A 460 -10.70 -10.46 18.32
CA LEU A 460 -9.60 -10.37 19.30
C LEU A 460 -8.22 -10.00 18.73
N ARG A 461 -8.15 -8.92 17.93
CA ARG A 461 -6.86 -8.35 17.50
C ARG A 461 -6.45 -7.19 18.39
N SER A 462 -5.39 -7.38 19.18
CA SER A 462 -4.89 -6.41 20.15
C SER A 462 -4.58 -5.04 19.53
N ALA A 463 -4.00 -5.01 18.33
CA ALA A 463 -3.67 -3.77 17.62
C ALA A 463 -4.89 -2.90 17.27
N GLU A 464 -6.08 -3.52 17.08
CA GLU A 464 -7.31 -2.82 16.69
C GLU A 464 -8.13 -2.37 17.92
N ALA A 465 -7.83 -2.91 19.10
CA ALA A 465 -8.62 -2.70 20.31
C ALA A 465 -8.79 -1.21 20.69
N PRO A 466 -7.75 -0.35 20.62
CA PRO A 466 -7.88 1.07 20.92
C PRO A 466 -8.82 1.81 19.95
N TYR A 467 -8.78 1.46 18.66
CA TYR A 467 -9.66 2.03 17.65
C TYR A 467 -11.12 1.62 17.85
N LEU A 468 -11.34 0.32 18.10
CA LEU A 468 -12.68 -0.22 18.35
C LEU A 468 -13.28 0.31 19.66
N ARG A 469 -12.48 0.54 20.71
CA ARG A 469 -12.95 1.17 21.95
C ARG A 469 -13.48 2.57 21.69
N ARG A 470 -12.76 3.39 20.92
CA ARG A 470 -13.22 4.74 20.54
C ARG A 470 -14.50 4.71 19.72
N LEU A 471 -14.61 3.76 18.80
CA LEU A 471 -15.82 3.58 18.00
C LEU A 471 -17.02 3.17 18.86
N LEU A 472 -16.84 2.24 19.81
CA LEU A 472 -17.89 1.86 20.76
C LEU A 472 -18.27 3.01 21.69
N ALA A 473 -17.30 3.79 22.18
CA ALA A 473 -17.57 4.96 23.02
C ALA A 473 -18.39 6.02 22.27
N ALA A 474 -18.13 6.21 20.97
CA ALA A 474 -18.91 7.13 20.15
C ALA A 474 -20.34 6.61 19.83
N LEU A 475 -20.56 5.30 19.99
CA LEU A 475 -21.85 4.63 19.83
C LEU A 475 -22.60 4.45 21.15
N ALA A 476 -22.07 4.96 22.26
CA ALA A 476 -22.68 4.82 23.57
C ALA A 476 -24.06 5.49 23.65
N ASP A 477 -24.87 4.96 24.57
CA ASP A 477 -26.21 5.44 24.92
C ASP A 477 -26.16 6.87 25.49
N VAL A 478 -25.15 7.14 26.31
CA VAL A 478 -24.85 8.49 26.80
C VAL A 478 -23.70 9.05 25.97
N ARG A 479 -23.95 10.16 25.29
CA ARG A 479 -23.04 10.75 24.31
C ARG A 479 -22.47 12.05 24.82
N VAL A 480 -21.20 12.30 24.51
CA VAL A 480 -20.59 13.62 24.67
C VAL A 480 -20.44 14.26 23.29
N CYS A 481 -20.95 15.46 23.09
CA CYS A 481 -20.77 16.22 21.85
C CYS A 481 -20.47 17.69 22.12
N ASP A 482 -20.15 18.45 21.05
CA ASP A 482 -19.70 19.84 21.14
C ASP A 482 -18.53 20.03 22.14
N LEU A 483 -17.63 19.04 22.24
CA LEU A 483 -16.48 19.13 23.14
C LEU A 483 -15.57 20.27 22.67
N ARG A 484 -15.30 21.22 23.57
CA ARG A 484 -14.36 22.32 23.34
C ARG A 484 -13.44 22.45 24.54
N VAL A 485 -12.14 22.30 24.29
CA VAL A 485 -11.09 22.55 25.27
C VAL A 485 -10.28 23.74 24.79
N HIS A 486 -10.38 24.87 25.50
CA HIS A 486 -9.78 26.15 25.08
C HIS A 486 -9.18 26.90 26.27
N GLY A 487 -8.57 28.07 26.04
CA GLY A 487 -7.83 28.82 27.06
C GLY A 487 -6.32 28.55 27.03
N GLN A 488 -5.56 29.27 27.84
CA GLN A 488 -4.10 29.20 27.88
C GLN A 488 -3.62 28.35 29.07
N GLN A 489 -2.47 27.69 28.92
CA GLN A 489 -1.87 26.95 30.03
C GLN A 489 -1.59 27.88 31.24
N PRO A 490 -1.71 27.36 32.48
CA PRO A 490 -1.98 25.96 32.85
C PRO A 490 -3.48 25.59 32.91
N ARG A 491 -4.38 26.59 32.89
CA ARG A 491 -5.84 26.37 33.04
C ARG A 491 -6.58 26.39 31.71
N ARG A 492 -7.17 25.27 31.35
CA ARG A 492 -8.09 25.15 30.22
C ARG A 492 -9.54 25.26 30.68
N HIS A 493 -10.39 25.74 29.80
CA HIS A 493 -11.84 25.70 29.92
C HIS A 493 -12.37 24.53 29.09
N VAL A 494 -13.18 23.69 29.71
CA VAL A 494 -13.83 22.54 29.09
C VAL A 494 -15.32 22.83 29.01
N GLU A 495 -15.85 22.78 27.80
CA GLU A 495 -17.28 22.86 27.52
C GLU A 495 -17.69 21.60 26.75
N ALA A 496 -18.78 20.96 27.16
CA ALA A 496 -19.31 19.79 26.46
C ALA A 496 -20.83 19.67 26.66
N CYS A 497 -21.51 19.06 25.71
CA CYS A 497 -22.89 18.59 25.86
C CYS A 497 -22.89 17.10 26.21
N VAL A 498 -23.46 16.73 27.36
CA VAL A 498 -23.68 15.32 27.73
C VAL A 498 -25.15 15.01 27.51
N TYR A 499 -25.44 14.01 26.65
CA TYR A 499 -26.77 13.74 26.14
C TYR A 499 -27.15 12.27 26.34
N ASN A 500 -28.35 12.03 26.86
CA ASN A 500 -28.93 10.70 26.97
C ASN A 500 -29.77 10.39 25.73
N ALA A 501 -29.33 9.42 24.92
CA ALA A 501 -30.02 9.00 23.70
C ALA A 501 -31.04 7.86 23.93
N THR A 502 -31.28 7.46 25.19
CA THR A 502 -32.17 6.35 25.54
C THR A 502 -33.56 6.83 25.93
N ASP A 503 -34.51 5.91 25.96
CA ASP A 503 -35.90 6.14 26.38
C ASP A 503 -36.07 6.20 27.90
N GLU A 504 -35.02 5.93 28.67
CA GLU A 504 -35.04 5.89 30.14
C GLU A 504 -34.19 7.02 30.72
N ASP A 505 -34.60 7.53 31.88
CA ASP A 505 -33.81 8.49 32.64
C ASP A 505 -32.53 7.83 33.19
N ARG A 506 -31.42 8.58 33.20
CA ARG A 506 -30.10 8.09 33.62
C ARG A 506 -29.57 8.89 34.80
N ASP A 507 -29.46 8.23 35.95
CA ASP A 507 -28.86 8.75 37.16
C ASP A 507 -27.39 8.38 37.30
N GLY A 508 -26.63 9.17 38.07
CA GLY A 508 -25.24 8.86 38.42
C GLY A 508 -24.28 8.87 37.22
N VAL A 509 -24.60 9.66 36.19
CA VAL A 509 -23.75 9.81 35.00
C VAL A 509 -22.49 10.58 35.36
N GLY A 510 -21.34 10.14 34.85
CA GLY A 510 -20.07 10.84 34.91
C GLY A 510 -19.62 11.30 33.53
N LEU A 511 -18.80 12.34 33.51
CA LEU A 511 -18.03 12.79 32.35
C LEU A 511 -16.55 12.49 32.62
N GLN A 512 -15.91 11.74 31.73
CA GLN A 512 -14.47 11.53 31.70
C GLN A 512 -13.87 12.30 30.53
N LEU A 513 -12.85 13.10 30.78
CA LEU A 513 -12.01 13.72 29.77
C LEU A 513 -10.63 13.07 29.80
N VAL A 514 -10.13 12.71 28.63
CA VAL A 514 -8.87 12.01 28.44
C VAL A 514 -7.96 12.88 27.59
N ALA A 515 -6.74 13.10 28.05
CA ALA A 515 -5.71 13.87 27.36
C ALA A 515 -4.76 12.96 26.58
N LEU A 516 -4.47 13.33 25.34
CA LEU A 516 -3.70 12.53 24.38
C LEU A 516 -2.40 13.23 23.98
N ASP A 517 -1.34 12.44 23.80
CA ASP A 517 -0.02 12.90 23.35
C ASP A 517 0.00 13.37 21.90
N ARG A 518 -0.93 12.90 21.07
CA ARG A 518 -1.06 13.26 19.66
C ARG A 518 -2.48 13.05 19.15
N GLN A 519 -2.77 13.65 18.00
CA GLN A 519 -4.02 13.41 17.29
C GLN A 519 -4.09 11.98 16.73
N LEU A 520 -5.30 11.42 16.73
CA LEU A 520 -5.58 10.14 16.09
C LEU A 520 -5.59 10.34 14.57
N THR A 521 -5.02 9.40 13.81
CA THR A 521 -5.16 9.35 12.34
C THR A 521 -6.21 8.29 11.97
N PRO A 522 -7.48 8.65 11.73
CA PRO A 522 -8.57 7.67 11.62
C PRO A 522 -8.45 6.73 10.41
N ASP A 523 -7.71 7.17 9.39
CA ASP A 523 -7.45 6.49 8.12
C ASP A 523 -6.35 5.41 8.22
N ARG A 524 -5.69 5.32 9.38
CA ARG A 524 -4.69 4.31 9.71
C ARG A 524 -5.06 3.57 10.99
N PRO A 525 -6.13 2.74 10.96
CA PRO A 525 -6.67 2.10 12.16
C PRO A 525 -5.73 1.06 12.81
N LEU A 526 -4.62 0.71 12.13
CA LEU A 526 -3.62 -0.23 12.60
C LEU A 526 -2.32 0.44 13.10
N ASP A 527 -2.20 1.76 12.97
CA ASP A 527 -1.05 2.48 13.52
C ASP A 527 -1.10 2.44 15.05
N THR A 528 0.06 2.64 15.69
CA THR A 528 0.13 2.77 17.15
C THR A 528 -0.87 3.84 17.60
N PRO A 529 -1.75 3.58 18.58
CA PRO A 529 -2.72 4.57 19.05
C PRO A 529 -2.02 5.74 19.77
N PRO A 530 -2.69 6.90 19.93
CA PRO A 530 -2.27 7.93 20.87
C PRO A 530 -2.14 7.39 22.29
N THR A 531 -1.11 7.84 23.00
CA THR A 531 -0.86 7.50 24.40
C THR A 531 -1.74 8.37 25.28
N LEU A 532 -2.33 7.76 26.31
CA LEU A 532 -3.08 8.48 27.33
C LEU A 532 -2.08 9.15 28.28
N LEU A 533 -2.09 10.48 28.34
CA LEU A 533 -1.24 11.23 29.25
C LEU A 533 -1.85 11.34 30.66
N GLY A 534 -3.18 11.49 30.70
CA GLY A 534 -3.94 11.54 31.94
C GLY A 534 -5.43 11.66 31.66
N ASP A 535 -6.23 11.41 32.68
CA ASP A 535 -7.69 11.52 32.61
C ASP A 535 -8.24 12.27 33.83
N ARG A 536 -9.45 12.83 33.66
CA ARG A 536 -10.18 13.51 34.72
C ARG A 536 -11.65 13.15 34.62
N LYS A 537 -12.23 12.78 35.75
CA LYS A 537 -13.64 12.39 35.88
C LYS A 537 -14.40 13.40 36.73
N TRP A 538 -15.62 13.70 36.34
CA TRP A 538 -16.56 14.52 37.11
C TRP A 538 -17.92 13.85 37.13
N ALA A 539 -18.60 13.89 38.27
CA ALA A 539 -19.99 13.48 38.36
C ALA A 539 -20.90 14.58 37.80
N LEU A 540 -21.90 14.22 36.99
CA LEU A 540 -22.94 15.18 36.63
C LEU A 540 -23.77 15.52 37.87
N PRO A 541 -24.13 16.80 38.06
CA PRO A 541 -24.87 17.24 39.25
C PRO A 541 -26.35 16.84 39.22
N GLU A 542 -26.90 16.55 38.04
CA GLU A 542 -28.31 16.23 37.84
C GLU A 542 -28.48 14.98 36.96
N ALA A 543 -29.63 14.32 37.11
CA ALA A 543 -30.04 13.20 36.27
C ALA A 543 -30.31 13.63 34.83
N LEU A 544 -29.96 12.79 33.86
CA LEU A 544 -30.26 13.04 32.45
C LEU A 544 -31.58 12.37 32.07
N SER A 545 -32.61 13.18 31.82
CA SER A 545 -33.88 12.67 31.28
C SER A 545 -33.71 12.02 29.91
N ALA A 546 -34.62 11.12 29.56
CA ALA A 546 -34.69 10.50 28.23
C ALA A 546 -34.66 11.54 27.10
N HIS A 547 -33.88 11.28 26.05
CA HIS A 547 -33.69 12.16 24.87
C HIS A 547 -33.36 13.62 25.19
N SER A 548 -32.64 13.87 26.28
CA SER A 548 -32.25 15.21 26.73
C SER A 548 -30.77 15.26 27.07
N GLY A 549 -30.17 16.45 26.90
CA GLY A 549 -28.78 16.70 27.26
C GLY A 549 -28.59 17.95 28.10
N MET A 550 -27.47 17.98 28.82
CA MET A 550 -27.01 19.08 29.64
C MET A 550 -25.66 19.56 29.13
N ARG A 551 -25.57 20.87 28.88
CA ARG A 551 -24.31 21.53 28.60
C ARG A 551 -23.62 21.84 29.91
N VAL A 552 -22.41 21.31 30.03
CA VAL A 552 -21.58 21.44 31.21
C VAL A 552 -20.33 22.24 30.90
N HIS A 553 -19.91 23.04 31.88
CA HIS A 553 -18.69 23.83 31.83
C HIS A 553 -17.87 23.58 33.09
N THR A 554 -16.55 23.45 32.94
CA THR A 554 -15.61 23.38 34.07
C THR A 554 -14.23 23.90 33.68
N THR A 555 -13.39 24.11 34.68
CA THR A 555 -11.98 24.47 34.50
C THR A 555 -11.11 23.26 34.76
N LEU A 556 -10.11 23.08 33.90
CA LEU A 556 -9.17 21.97 33.93
C LEU A 556 -7.75 22.51 34.12
N ASP A 557 -7.06 22.02 35.15
CA ASP A 557 -5.63 22.23 35.32
C ASP A 557 -4.88 21.03 34.73
N LEU A 558 -4.15 21.24 33.62
CA LEU A 558 -3.42 20.17 32.93
C LEU A 558 -2.29 19.57 33.79
N ALA A 559 -1.69 20.36 34.68
CA ALA A 559 -0.65 19.89 35.59
C ALA A 559 -1.21 18.87 36.58
N SER A 560 -2.45 19.07 37.03
CA SER A 560 -3.14 18.14 37.93
C SER A 560 -3.44 16.77 37.30
N MET A 561 -3.46 16.69 35.97
CA MET A 561 -3.60 15.46 35.19
C MET A 561 -2.26 14.85 34.77
N GLY A 562 -1.13 15.54 34.99
CA GLY A 562 0.16 15.16 34.40
C GLY A 562 0.18 15.24 32.87
N ALA A 563 -0.69 16.08 32.28
CA ALA A 563 -0.95 16.14 30.84
C ALA A 563 -0.62 17.52 30.23
N GLU A 564 0.48 18.14 30.69
CA GLU A 564 0.92 19.45 30.19
C GLU A 564 1.23 19.43 28.68
N ASP A 565 1.77 18.32 28.19
CA ASP A 565 2.11 18.11 26.77
C ASP A 565 0.92 17.63 25.90
N ALA A 566 -0.31 17.70 26.42
CA ALA A 566 -1.49 17.23 25.69
C ALA A 566 -1.74 18.03 24.40
N VAL A 567 -1.87 17.31 23.29
CA VAL A 567 -2.12 17.86 21.95
C VAL A 567 -3.58 17.70 21.53
N ALA A 568 -4.26 16.67 22.03
CA ALA A 568 -5.66 16.39 21.72
C ALA A 568 -6.42 15.90 22.97
N PHE A 569 -7.75 15.98 22.92
CA PHE A 569 -8.63 15.56 24.01
C PHE A 569 -9.79 14.72 23.46
N GLU A 570 -10.17 13.69 24.20
CA GLU A 570 -11.40 12.93 23.95
C GLU A 570 -12.24 12.87 25.23
N ALA A 571 -13.57 12.79 25.08
CA ALA A 571 -14.48 12.75 26.20
C ALA A 571 -15.46 11.58 26.09
N HIS A 572 -15.76 11.00 27.24
CA HIS A 572 -16.66 9.86 27.39
C HIS A 572 -17.65 10.16 28.50
N ALA A 573 -18.88 9.66 28.35
CA ALA A 573 -19.87 9.73 29.41
C ALA A 573 -20.56 8.38 29.54
N ASP A 574 -20.68 7.93 30.77
CA ASP A 574 -21.39 6.71 31.15
C ASP A 574 -21.75 6.85 32.63
N ARG A 575 -22.33 5.82 33.25
CA ARG A 575 -22.43 5.77 34.71
C ARG A 575 -21.04 5.92 35.33
N LEU A 576 -20.96 6.74 36.37
CA LEU A 576 -19.69 7.11 37.01
C LEU A 576 -18.89 5.90 37.51
N ASP A 577 -19.56 4.82 37.90
CA ASP A 577 -18.96 3.57 38.35
C ASP A 577 -18.40 2.69 37.22
N LEU A 578 -18.82 2.92 35.98
CA LEU A 578 -18.40 2.18 34.79
C LEU A 578 -17.30 2.90 33.98
N LEU A 579 -16.99 4.16 34.31
CA LEU A 579 -15.90 4.90 33.70
C LEU A 579 -14.56 4.34 34.21
N GLU A 580 -13.82 3.65 33.34
CA GLU A 580 -12.49 3.08 33.62
C GLU A 580 -11.37 4.09 33.42
#